data_AF-A0AAV9NXI5-F1
#
_entry.id   AF-A0AAV9NXI5-F1
#
_cell.length_a   1.000
_cell.length_b   1.000
_cell.length_c   1.000
_cell.angle_alpha   90.00
_cell.angle_beta   90.00
_cell.angle_gamma   90.00
#
_symmetry.space_group_name_H-M   'P 1'
#
loop_
_entity.id
_entity.type
_entity.pdbx_description
1 polymer ?
#
loop_
_entity_poly.entity_id
_entity_poly.type
_entity_poly.pdbx_seq_one_letter_code
_entity_poly.pdbx_strand_id
1 'polypeptide(L)'
;MASTDPGLREAQRRQARTESRREREFYEYYDALEHLSDKVPQYVDITDPAALQRHVPVSSPDKALSAFCQLGAVQLRAKRGLLFFFNQTHAFILAEATPTLSLQDHSRHKDELWMGYSKIDRSWSVCEWTIQLKRTRVDGDETSDQLPLNIIPDLKGTQQFCTYPYVIDAPRMRFYAGCPIVSRGINIGAFCVLDDEVRPGLSEQEKTFLRE
;
A
#
# COMPACT_ATOMS: atom_id res chain seq x y z
N MET A 1 -31.67 -11.85 23.09
CA MET A 1 -31.34 -10.44 23.35
C MET A 1 -29.82 -10.34 23.41
N ALA A 2 -29.17 -9.84 22.36
CA ALA A 2 -27.72 -9.74 22.32
C ALA A 2 -27.25 -8.59 23.22
N SER A 3 -26.83 -8.91 24.44
CA SER A 3 -26.08 -8.00 25.30
C SER A 3 -24.76 -7.66 24.61
N THR A 4 -24.73 -6.52 23.91
CA THR A 4 -23.52 -6.03 23.23
C THR A 4 -22.68 -5.25 24.23
N ASP A 5 -21.54 -5.82 24.60
CA ASP A 5 -20.52 -5.29 25.51
C ASP A 5 -20.24 -3.78 25.25
N PRO A 6 -20.39 -2.91 26.28
CA PRO A 6 -20.11 -1.48 26.17
C PRO A 6 -18.69 -1.17 25.68
N GLY A 7 -17.68 -1.95 26.08
CA GLY A 7 -16.28 -1.74 25.68
C GLY A 7 -16.07 -1.97 24.19
N LEU A 8 -16.75 -2.98 23.62
CA LEU A 8 -16.73 -3.26 22.19
C LEU A 8 -17.33 -2.11 21.38
N ARG A 9 -18.44 -1.52 21.85
CA ARG A 9 -19.09 -0.38 21.17
C ARG A 9 -18.21 0.86 21.18
N GLU A 10 -17.48 1.12 22.26
CA GLU A 10 -16.58 2.26 22.36
C GLU A 10 -15.38 2.10 21.42
N ALA A 11 -14.77 0.91 21.38
CA ALA A 11 -13.69 0.60 20.45
C ALA A 11 -14.12 0.78 18.99
N GLN A 12 -15.30 0.26 18.62
CA GLN A 12 -15.88 0.44 17.28
C GLN A 12 -16.09 1.92 16.93
N ARG A 13 -16.61 2.73 17.86
CA ARG A 13 -16.79 4.18 17.66
C ARG A 13 -15.46 4.90 17.47
N ARG A 14 -14.43 4.54 18.24
CA ARG A 14 -13.09 5.12 18.10
C ARG A 14 -12.46 4.76 16.76
N GLN A 15 -12.61 3.52 16.32
CA GLN A 15 -12.16 3.07 15.00
C GLN A 15 -12.88 3.85 13.90
N ALA A 16 -14.21 3.94 13.92
CA ALA A 16 -14.98 4.69 12.93
C ALA A 16 -14.55 6.16 12.82
N ARG A 17 -14.29 6.83 13.96
CA ARG A 17 -13.74 8.20 13.98
C ARG A 17 -12.36 8.30 13.35
N THR A 18 -11.52 7.29 13.58
CA THR A 18 -10.17 7.22 12.99
C THR A 18 -10.26 7.03 11.47
N GLU A 19 -11.10 6.11 11.00
CA GLU A 19 -11.35 5.89 9.57
C GLU A 19 -11.90 7.15 8.88
N SER A 20 -12.85 7.84 9.51
CA SER A 20 -13.41 9.10 8.97
C SER A 20 -12.36 10.20 8.86
N ARG A 21 -11.46 10.31 9.85
CA ARG A 21 -10.30 11.24 9.75
C ARG A 21 -9.36 10.82 8.63
N ARG A 22 -9.06 9.53 8.50
CA ARG A 22 -8.14 9.01 7.49
C ARG A 22 -8.63 9.35 6.09
N GLU A 23 -9.90 9.05 5.83
CA GLU A 23 -10.53 9.32 4.55
C GLU A 23 -10.52 10.81 4.20
N ARG A 24 -10.88 11.68 5.16
CA ARG A 24 -10.86 13.14 4.93
C ARG A 24 -9.44 13.64 4.59
N GLU A 25 -8.45 13.20 5.35
CA GLU A 25 -7.06 13.59 5.10
C GLU A 25 -6.55 13.02 3.77
N PHE A 26 -6.95 11.81 3.38
CA PHE A 26 -6.63 11.24 2.08
C PHE A 26 -7.21 12.10 0.94
N TYR A 27 -8.51 12.44 0.98
CA TYR A 27 -9.13 13.25 -0.07
C TYR A 27 -8.57 14.66 -0.18
N GLU A 28 -8.08 15.26 0.93
CA GLU A 28 -7.38 16.56 0.89
C GLU A 28 -6.19 16.56 -0.10
N TYR A 29 -5.46 15.44 -0.24
CA TYR A 29 -4.36 15.30 -1.20
C TYR A 29 -4.80 14.68 -2.54
N TYR A 30 -5.74 13.74 -2.50
CA TYR A 30 -6.20 13.06 -3.70
C TYR A 30 -6.97 13.99 -4.64
N ASP A 31 -7.74 14.95 -4.12
CA ASP A 31 -8.42 15.96 -4.93
C ASP A 31 -7.39 16.71 -5.80
N ALA A 32 -6.24 17.10 -5.25
CA ALA A 32 -5.18 17.77 -6.03
C ALA A 32 -4.65 16.89 -7.19
N LEU A 33 -4.58 15.57 -6.99
CA LEU A 33 -4.18 14.62 -8.03
C LEU A 33 -5.24 14.50 -9.13
N GLU A 34 -6.54 14.51 -8.79
CA GLU A 34 -7.63 14.49 -9.78
C GLU A 34 -7.62 15.73 -10.68
N HIS A 35 -7.16 16.89 -10.18
CA HIS A 35 -7.03 18.09 -11.01
C HIS A 35 -5.84 18.05 -11.99
N LEU A 36 -4.91 17.10 -11.85
CA LEU A 36 -3.77 16.95 -12.76
C LEU A 36 -4.11 16.20 -14.05
N SER A 37 -5.18 15.39 -14.05
CA SER A 37 -5.57 14.57 -15.20
C SER A 37 -7.01 14.07 -15.09
N ASP A 38 -7.71 13.95 -16.23
CA ASP A 38 -9.04 13.32 -16.31
C ASP A 38 -9.04 11.79 -16.05
N LYS A 39 -7.89 11.21 -15.67
CA LYS A 39 -7.78 9.78 -15.39
C LYS A 39 -8.31 9.51 -14.00
N VAL A 40 -9.16 8.49 -13.88
CA VAL A 40 -9.68 8.02 -12.59
C VAL A 40 -9.21 6.59 -12.30
N PRO A 41 -8.90 6.24 -11.04
CA PRO A 41 -8.53 4.89 -10.65
C PRO A 41 -9.66 3.91 -10.96
N GLN A 42 -9.40 2.94 -11.84
CA GLN A 42 -10.36 1.89 -12.16
C GLN A 42 -10.50 0.91 -11.00
N TYR A 43 -11.72 0.48 -10.70
CA TYR A 43 -11.94 -0.57 -9.72
C TYR A 43 -11.57 -1.92 -10.31
N VAL A 44 -10.82 -2.71 -9.56
CA VAL A 44 -10.40 -4.08 -9.90
C VAL A 44 -10.86 -5.01 -8.80
N ASP A 45 -11.81 -5.90 -9.12
CA ASP A 45 -12.14 -7.01 -8.23
C ASP A 45 -11.04 -8.08 -8.37
N ILE A 46 -10.11 -8.08 -7.43
CA ILE A 46 -8.99 -9.03 -7.46
C ILE A 46 -9.41 -10.45 -7.09
N THR A 47 -10.64 -10.65 -6.62
CA THR A 47 -11.19 -11.97 -6.29
C THR A 47 -11.88 -12.63 -7.47
N ASP A 48 -12.23 -11.87 -8.50
CA ASP A 48 -12.77 -12.37 -9.77
C ASP A 48 -11.63 -12.57 -10.80
N PRO A 49 -11.29 -13.83 -11.16
CA PRO A 49 -10.28 -14.09 -12.17
C PRO A 49 -10.59 -13.45 -13.53
N ALA A 50 -11.87 -13.31 -13.89
CA ALA A 50 -12.27 -12.70 -15.15
C ALA A 50 -12.05 -11.18 -15.14
N ALA A 51 -12.25 -10.53 -13.99
CA ALA A 51 -11.92 -9.12 -13.81
C ALA A 51 -10.40 -8.90 -13.91
N LEU A 52 -9.59 -9.76 -13.28
CA LEU A 52 -8.14 -9.71 -13.39
C LEU A 52 -7.64 -9.86 -14.84
N GLN A 53 -8.23 -10.77 -15.63
CA GLN A 53 -7.87 -10.96 -17.04
C GLN A 53 -8.21 -9.76 -17.93
N ARG A 54 -9.26 -9.00 -17.60
CA ARG A 54 -9.67 -7.80 -18.33
C ARG A 54 -8.96 -6.54 -17.86
N HIS A 55 -8.27 -6.60 -16.72
CA HIS A 55 -7.58 -5.45 -16.16
C HIS A 55 -6.42 -5.05 -17.06
N VAL A 56 -6.38 -3.78 -17.46
CA VAL A 56 -5.30 -3.19 -18.26
C VAL A 56 -4.65 -2.11 -17.40
N PRO A 57 -3.52 -2.41 -16.74
CA PRO A 57 -2.86 -1.48 -15.85
C PRO A 57 -2.32 -0.26 -16.60
N VAL A 58 -2.55 0.93 -16.06
CA VAL A 58 -2.03 2.19 -16.61
C VAL A 58 -1.17 2.91 -15.58
N SER A 59 -0.16 3.65 -16.04
CA SER A 59 0.67 4.46 -15.13
C SER A 59 -0.13 5.58 -14.46
N SER A 60 0.34 5.99 -13.29
CA SER A 60 -0.16 7.16 -12.58
C SER A 60 -0.15 8.40 -13.49
N PRO A 61 -1.16 9.29 -13.38
CA PRO A 61 -1.07 10.62 -14.00
C PRO A 61 0.08 11.45 -13.44
N ASP A 62 0.55 11.15 -12.23
CA ASP A 62 1.68 11.83 -11.60
C ASP A 62 2.98 11.03 -11.80
N LYS A 63 3.90 11.63 -12.57
CA LYS A 63 5.22 11.06 -12.85
C LYS A 63 6.15 11.08 -11.65
N ALA A 64 6.00 12.03 -10.73
CA ALA A 64 6.79 12.09 -9.51
C ALA A 64 6.41 10.94 -8.57
N LEU A 65 5.12 10.62 -8.44
CA LEU A 65 4.69 9.45 -7.67
C LEU A 65 5.21 8.14 -8.29
N SER A 66 5.19 8.03 -9.62
CA SER A 66 5.75 6.88 -10.33
C SER A 66 7.27 6.76 -10.13
N ALA A 67 7.99 7.89 -10.19
CA ALA A 67 9.43 7.95 -9.96
C ALA A 67 9.80 7.55 -8.52
N PHE A 68 8.99 8.00 -7.54
CA PHE A 68 9.16 7.63 -6.14
C PHE A 68 9.00 6.12 -5.93
N CYS A 69 7.93 5.53 -6.47
CA CYS A 69 7.73 4.07 -6.44
C CYS A 69 8.91 3.32 -7.08
N GLN A 70 9.44 3.82 -8.20
CA GLN A 70 10.56 3.20 -8.90
C GLN A 70 11.84 3.29 -8.07
N LEU A 71 12.12 4.46 -7.48
CA LEU A 71 13.29 4.64 -6.62
C LEU A 71 13.27 3.62 -5.49
N GLY A 72 12.12 3.41 -4.83
CA GLY A 72 12.01 2.43 -3.77
C GLY A 72 12.19 0.99 -4.26
N ALA A 73 11.64 0.64 -5.43
CA ALA A 73 11.87 -0.68 -6.04
C ALA A 73 13.37 -0.92 -6.34
N VAL A 74 14.07 0.09 -6.87
CA VAL A 74 15.50 0.01 -7.19
C VAL A 74 16.35 -0.09 -5.93
N GLN A 75 16.16 0.82 -4.96
CA GLN A 75 17.01 0.90 -3.77
C GLN A 75 16.83 -0.32 -2.86
N LEU A 76 15.62 -0.85 -2.78
CA LEU A 76 15.32 -2.05 -1.99
C LEU A 76 15.47 -3.34 -2.80
N ARG A 77 15.93 -3.26 -4.05
CA ARG A 77 16.09 -4.40 -4.98
C ARG A 77 14.85 -5.30 -5.01
N ALA A 78 13.69 -4.68 -5.09
CA ALA A 78 12.40 -5.33 -5.12
C ALA A 78 11.82 -5.29 -6.53
N LYS A 79 10.94 -6.24 -6.85
CA LYS A 79 10.26 -6.30 -8.14
C LYS A 79 9.44 -5.04 -8.47
N ARG A 80 8.79 -4.45 -7.47
CA ARG A 80 7.96 -3.25 -7.65
C ARG A 80 7.75 -2.48 -6.36
N GLY A 81 7.50 -1.18 -6.50
CA GLY A 81 7.05 -0.26 -5.45
C GLY A 81 5.65 0.26 -5.73
N LEU A 82 4.85 0.44 -4.69
CA LEU A 82 3.48 0.92 -4.78
C LEU A 82 3.16 1.95 -3.69
N LEU A 83 2.26 2.87 -4.03
CA LEU A 83 1.67 3.84 -3.12
C LEU A 83 0.19 3.53 -2.93
N PHE A 84 -0.16 3.09 -1.72
CA PHE A 84 -1.53 2.78 -1.32
C PHE A 84 -2.11 3.87 -0.43
N PHE A 85 -3.37 4.23 -0.65
CA PHE A 85 -4.16 5.11 0.21
C PHE A 85 -5.55 4.54 0.44
N PHE A 86 -6.26 5.03 1.45
CA PHE A 86 -7.48 4.36 1.92
C PHE A 86 -8.61 5.32 2.18
N ASN A 87 -9.79 4.97 1.68
CA ASN A 87 -11.05 5.48 2.18
C ASN A 87 -11.76 4.39 3.01
N GLN A 88 -13.01 4.59 3.41
CA GLN A 88 -13.73 3.61 4.25
C GLN A 88 -13.90 2.22 3.62
N THR A 89 -13.85 2.09 2.29
CA THR A 89 -14.23 0.86 1.57
C THR A 89 -13.14 0.32 0.65
N HIS A 90 -12.31 1.18 0.09
CA HIS A 90 -11.34 0.85 -0.95
C HIS A 90 -9.91 1.22 -0.55
N ALA A 91 -8.96 0.44 -1.09
CA ALA A 91 -7.56 0.79 -1.16
C ALA A 91 -7.25 1.31 -2.57
N PHE A 92 -6.77 2.54 -2.66
CA PHE A 92 -6.38 3.22 -3.89
C PHE A 92 -4.89 3.02 -4.12
N ILE A 93 -4.52 2.57 -5.31
CA ILE A 93 -3.15 2.51 -5.81
C ILE A 93 -2.94 3.77 -6.65
N LEU A 94 -2.25 4.76 -6.09
CA LEU A 94 -2.02 6.03 -6.80
C LEU A 94 -0.82 5.97 -7.73
N ALA A 95 0.14 5.09 -7.45
CA ALA A 95 1.24 4.80 -8.34
C ALA A 95 1.80 3.41 -8.07
N GLU A 96 2.32 2.81 -9.13
CA GLU A 96 3.10 1.59 -9.11
C GLU A 96 4.27 1.80 -10.08
N ALA A 97 5.44 1.28 -9.73
CA ALA A 97 6.54 1.19 -10.68
C ALA A 97 7.44 -0.01 -10.42
N THR A 98 8.01 -0.53 -11.51
CA THR A 98 9.09 -1.51 -11.51
C THR A 98 10.44 -0.82 -11.67
N PRO A 99 11.57 -1.48 -11.36
CA PRO A 99 12.90 -0.91 -11.58
C PRO A 99 13.17 -0.47 -13.03
N THR A 100 12.46 -1.05 -14.00
CA THR A 100 12.65 -0.79 -15.44
C THR A 100 11.53 0.01 -16.09
N LEU A 101 10.52 0.46 -15.31
CA LEU A 101 9.43 1.28 -15.82
C LEU A 101 9.96 2.59 -16.44
N SER A 102 9.55 2.90 -17.66
CA SER A 102 9.85 4.18 -18.31
C SER A 102 8.89 5.24 -17.80
N LEU A 103 9.44 6.31 -17.23
CA LEU A 103 8.67 7.44 -16.70
C LEU A 103 8.24 8.45 -17.79
N GLN A 104 8.79 8.33 -19.00
CA GLN A 104 8.51 9.23 -20.11
C GLN A 104 7.54 8.61 -21.12
N ASP A 105 7.79 7.34 -21.47
CA ASP A 105 7.03 6.57 -22.44
C ASP A 105 6.43 5.34 -21.76
N HIS A 106 5.12 5.38 -21.54
CA HIS A 106 4.34 4.34 -20.88
C HIS A 106 4.14 3.07 -21.74
N SER A 107 4.62 3.07 -23.00
CA SER A 107 4.56 1.90 -23.89
C SER A 107 5.84 1.06 -23.87
N ARG A 108 6.90 1.52 -23.19
CA ARG A 108 8.25 0.92 -23.26
C ARG A 108 8.70 0.38 -21.91
N HIS A 109 8.31 -0.85 -21.58
CA HIS A 109 8.69 -1.51 -20.32
C HIS A 109 9.09 -2.97 -20.56
N LYS A 110 10.10 -3.47 -19.82
CA LYS A 110 10.41 -4.92 -19.78
C LYS A 110 9.53 -5.64 -18.77
N ASP A 111 9.27 -4.99 -17.64
CA ASP A 111 8.40 -5.49 -16.58
C ASP A 111 7.13 -4.65 -16.55
N GLU A 112 5.98 -5.27 -16.86
CA GLU A 112 4.69 -4.60 -16.95
C GLU A 112 4.16 -4.21 -15.55
N LEU A 113 3.34 -3.15 -15.53
CA LEU A 113 2.53 -2.80 -14.37
C LEU A 113 1.55 -3.93 -14.06
N TRP A 114 1.22 -4.10 -12.79
CA TRP A 114 0.25 -5.12 -12.36
C TRP A 114 -1.07 -4.48 -11.93
N MET A 115 -1.04 -3.51 -11.03
CA MET A 115 -2.24 -2.79 -10.57
C MET A 115 -2.37 -1.45 -11.28
N GLY A 116 -1.26 -0.77 -11.54
CA GLY A 116 -1.21 0.58 -12.07
C GLY A 116 -1.97 1.58 -11.20
N TYR A 117 -2.55 2.58 -11.84
CA TYR A 117 -3.46 3.54 -11.22
C TYR A 117 -4.87 2.95 -11.12
N SER A 118 -5.19 2.35 -9.97
CA SER A 118 -6.43 1.58 -9.76
C SER A 118 -6.88 1.61 -8.30
N LYS A 119 -8.00 0.95 -7.99
CA LYS A 119 -8.45 0.73 -6.61
C LYS A 119 -9.05 -0.67 -6.46
N ILE A 120 -8.94 -1.22 -5.26
CA ILE A 120 -9.43 -2.55 -4.90
C ILE A 120 -10.23 -2.48 -3.60
N ASP A 121 -10.96 -3.55 -3.27
CA ASP A 121 -11.53 -3.69 -1.94
C ASP A 121 -10.44 -3.70 -0.87
N ARG A 122 -10.68 -2.89 0.17
CA ARG A 122 -9.69 -2.61 1.21
C ARG A 122 -9.22 -3.85 1.96
N SER A 123 -10.10 -4.85 2.12
CA SER A 123 -9.83 -6.09 2.86
C SER A 123 -8.75 -6.97 2.25
N TRP A 124 -8.40 -6.75 0.99
CA TRP A 124 -7.41 -7.55 0.27
C TRP A 124 -6.02 -6.90 0.18
N SER A 125 -5.81 -5.74 0.82
CA SER A 125 -4.52 -5.08 0.82
C SER A 125 -3.72 -5.43 2.08
N VAL A 126 -2.49 -5.92 1.92
CA VAL A 126 -1.52 -6.04 3.04
C VAL A 126 -1.23 -4.67 3.67
N CYS A 127 -1.29 -3.60 2.88
CA CYS A 127 -1.10 -2.23 3.35
C CYS A 127 -2.16 -1.81 4.40
N GLU A 128 -3.33 -2.46 4.45
CA GLU A 128 -4.32 -2.25 5.51
C GLU A 128 -3.71 -2.49 6.89
N TRP A 129 -2.94 -3.56 7.03
CA TRP A 129 -2.28 -3.90 8.29
C TRP A 129 -1.19 -2.89 8.64
N THR A 130 -0.56 -2.31 7.62
CA THR A 130 0.52 -1.33 7.76
C THR A 130 0.00 0.00 8.30
N ILE A 131 -1.17 0.46 7.83
CA ILE A 131 -1.76 1.72 8.32
C ILE A 131 -2.36 1.62 9.72
N GLN A 132 -2.54 0.41 10.26
CA GLN A 132 -2.97 0.19 11.64
C GLN A 132 -1.79 0.13 12.64
N LEU A 133 -0.54 0.12 12.15
CA LEU A 133 0.64 0.16 13.01
C LEU A 133 0.70 1.48 13.78
N LYS A 134 1.06 1.38 15.06
CA LYS A 134 1.28 2.53 15.93
C LYS A 134 2.77 2.80 16.00
N ARG A 135 3.15 4.09 16.07
CA ARG A 135 4.52 4.46 16.42
C ARG A 135 4.85 3.93 17.81
N THR A 136 5.97 3.25 17.93
CA THR A 136 6.51 2.80 19.21
C THR A 136 7.21 3.98 19.85
N ARG A 137 6.61 4.57 20.89
CA ARG A 137 7.33 5.49 21.78
C ARG A 137 8.00 4.66 22.85
N VAL A 138 9.33 4.61 22.85
CA VAL A 138 10.08 4.13 24.01
C VAL A 138 10.20 5.29 25.00
N ASP A 139 9.66 5.13 26.20
CA ASP A 139 9.75 6.16 27.24
C ASP A 139 11.23 6.45 27.57
N GLY A 140 11.62 7.72 27.47
CA GLY A 140 12.97 8.19 27.81
C GLY A 140 13.95 8.34 26.64
N ASP A 141 13.54 8.02 25.40
CA ASP A 141 14.36 8.22 24.20
C ASP A 141 13.63 9.12 23.19
N GLU A 142 14.01 10.40 23.13
CA GLU A 142 13.47 11.37 22.17
C GLU A 142 13.78 10.98 20.71
N THR A 143 14.68 10.02 20.46
CA THR A 143 15.00 9.50 19.12
C THR A 143 14.09 8.35 18.65
N SER A 144 13.17 7.88 19.51
CA SER A 144 12.28 6.75 19.22
C SER A 144 11.02 7.10 18.38
N ASP A 145 10.89 8.28 17.76
CA ASP A 145 9.74 8.61 16.89
C ASP A 145 9.86 8.04 15.46
N GLN A 146 10.41 6.83 15.32
CA GLN A 146 10.54 6.17 14.04
C GLN A 146 9.19 5.66 13.53
N LEU A 147 8.98 5.76 12.22
CA LEU A 147 7.82 5.13 11.59
C LEU A 147 7.92 3.59 11.72
N PRO A 148 6.81 2.93 12.09
CA PRO A 148 6.79 1.47 12.18
C PRO A 148 6.87 0.88 10.78
N LEU A 149 7.55 -0.26 10.65
CA LEU A 149 7.64 -1.00 9.39
C LEU A 149 6.87 -2.31 9.51
N ASN A 150 6.18 -2.69 8.45
CA ASN A 150 5.59 -4.03 8.30
C ASN A 150 6.41 -4.79 7.26
N ILE A 151 7.17 -5.80 7.69
CA ILE A 151 8.06 -6.59 6.84
C ILE A 151 7.62 -8.05 6.95
N ILE A 152 7.25 -8.64 5.81
CA ILE A 152 6.77 -10.01 5.70
C ILE A 152 7.69 -10.75 4.72
N PRO A 153 8.61 -11.59 5.23
CA PRO A 153 9.53 -12.40 4.44
C PRO A 153 8.86 -13.30 3.39
N ASP A 154 7.75 -13.95 3.76
CA ASP A 154 6.95 -14.81 2.88
C ASP A 154 5.44 -14.68 3.18
N LEU A 155 4.72 -14.02 2.29
CA LEU A 155 3.26 -13.88 2.27
C LEU A 155 2.57 -15.24 2.18
N LYS A 156 3.16 -16.20 1.43
CA LYS A 156 2.59 -17.54 1.32
C LYS A 156 2.68 -18.32 2.63
N GLY A 157 3.71 -18.05 3.43
CA GLY A 157 3.88 -18.60 4.78
C GLY A 157 3.06 -17.89 5.86
N THR A 158 2.42 -16.76 5.53
CA THR A 158 1.70 -15.93 6.50
C THR A 158 0.20 -16.20 6.43
N GLN A 159 -0.39 -16.75 7.49
CA GLN A 159 -1.78 -17.26 7.52
C GLN A 159 -2.83 -16.23 7.06
N GLN A 160 -2.61 -14.95 7.34
CA GLN A 160 -3.52 -13.85 6.98
C GLN A 160 -3.55 -13.56 5.47
N PHE A 161 -2.47 -13.88 4.75
CA PHE A 161 -2.25 -13.46 3.36
C PHE A 161 -2.08 -14.65 2.40
N CYS A 162 -1.89 -15.86 2.91
CA CYS A 162 -1.51 -17.04 2.11
C CYS A 162 -2.56 -17.51 1.08
N THR A 163 -3.78 -16.95 1.16
CA THR A 163 -4.93 -17.18 0.26
C THR A 163 -5.24 -15.98 -0.62
N TYR A 164 -4.51 -14.87 -0.50
CA TYR A 164 -4.77 -13.70 -1.34
C TYR A 164 -4.53 -14.05 -2.81
N PRO A 165 -5.38 -13.59 -3.74
CA PRO A 165 -5.31 -13.96 -5.16
C PRO A 165 -3.91 -13.77 -5.76
N TYR A 166 -3.27 -12.64 -5.45
CA TYR A 166 -1.93 -12.30 -5.94
C TYR A 166 -0.77 -13.00 -5.23
N VAL A 167 -1.06 -13.81 -4.20
CA VAL A 167 -0.10 -14.68 -3.50
C VAL A 167 -0.20 -16.12 -4.03
N ILE A 168 -1.43 -16.59 -4.30
CA ILE A 168 -1.67 -17.96 -4.78
C ILE A 168 -1.57 -18.09 -6.30
N ASP A 169 -1.86 -17.02 -7.02
CA ASP A 169 -1.78 -16.91 -8.47
C ASP A 169 -1.04 -15.64 -8.87
N ALA A 170 -0.98 -15.33 -10.17
CA ALA A 170 -0.25 -14.19 -10.71
C ALA A 170 -0.57 -12.88 -9.94
N PRO A 171 0.46 -12.09 -9.60
CA PRO A 171 1.89 -12.27 -9.92
C PRO A 171 2.69 -13.12 -8.91
N ARG A 172 2.04 -13.87 -8.01
CA ARG A 172 2.64 -14.79 -7.02
C ARG A 172 3.60 -14.11 -6.05
N MET A 173 3.17 -12.98 -5.50
CA MET A 173 3.94 -12.21 -4.52
C MET A 173 4.29 -13.05 -3.29
N ARG A 174 5.53 -12.91 -2.85
CA ARG A 174 6.11 -13.59 -1.69
C ARG A 174 6.61 -12.61 -0.65
N PHE A 175 7.31 -11.55 -1.03
CA PHE A 175 7.81 -10.59 -0.07
C PHE A 175 6.96 -9.32 -0.04
N TYR A 176 6.81 -8.74 1.16
CA TYR A 176 6.25 -7.42 1.37
C TYR A 176 7.09 -6.64 2.38
N ALA A 177 7.37 -5.37 2.11
CA ALA A 177 7.82 -4.41 3.11
C ALA A 177 7.13 -3.07 2.90
N GLY A 178 6.53 -2.52 3.95
CA GLY A 178 5.83 -1.24 3.87
C GLY A 178 5.99 -0.35 5.09
N CYS A 179 5.87 0.95 4.84
CA CYS A 179 5.92 2.03 5.81
C CYS A 179 4.67 2.92 5.67
N PRO A 180 4.01 3.30 6.77
CA PRO A 180 2.84 4.17 6.70
C PRO A 180 3.20 5.59 6.26
N ILE A 181 2.37 6.17 5.41
CA ILE A 181 2.38 7.58 5.03
C ILE A 181 1.48 8.33 6.01
N VAL A 182 2.03 9.37 6.66
CA VAL A 182 1.36 10.05 7.78
C VAL A 182 1.03 11.49 7.41
N SER A 183 -0.24 11.88 7.55
CA SER A 183 -0.70 13.28 7.53
C SER A 183 -1.32 13.62 8.88
N ARG A 184 -0.96 14.76 9.47
CA ARG A 184 -1.55 15.28 10.73
C ARG A 184 -1.71 14.21 11.83
N GLY A 185 -0.70 13.34 11.96
CA GLY A 185 -0.65 12.26 12.95
C GLY A 185 -1.59 11.08 12.69
N ILE A 186 -2.13 10.93 11.48
CA ILE A 186 -2.87 9.74 11.04
C ILE A 186 -2.21 9.10 9.82
N ASN A 187 -2.11 7.77 9.82
CA ASN A 187 -1.61 7.01 8.69
C ASN A 187 -2.66 7.04 7.59
N ILE A 188 -2.46 7.80 6.52
CA ILE A 188 -3.42 7.96 5.40
C ILE A 188 -3.21 6.94 4.29
N GLY A 189 -2.04 6.33 4.25
CA GLY A 189 -1.62 5.40 3.22
C GLY A 189 -0.39 4.63 3.65
N ALA A 190 0.18 3.87 2.72
CA ALA A 190 1.46 3.20 2.89
C ALA A 190 2.23 3.23 1.58
N PHE A 191 3.53 3.48 1.68
CA PHE A 191 4.47 3.10 0.65
C PHE A 191 4.92 1.67 0.92
N CYS A 192 4.95 0.83 -0.10
CA CYS A 192 5.43 -0.53 0.02
C CYS A 192 6.22 -0.99 -1.20
N VAL A 193 7.07 -1.98 -0.97
CA VAL A 193 7.69 -2.78 -2.02
C VAL A 193 7.22 -4.23 -1.92
N LEU A 194 7.11 -4.86 -3.08
CA LEU A 194 6.69 -6.25 -3.24
C LEU A 194 7.71 -7.00 -4.11
N ASP A 195 7.85 -8.29 -3.82
CA ASP A 195 8.67 -9.21 -4.61
C ASP A 195 7.97 -10.56 -4.78
N ASP A 196 8.21 -11.26 -5.88
CA ASP A 196 7.75 -12.63 -6.10
C ASP A 196 8.75 -13.69 -5.59
N GLU A 197 9.88 -13.26 -5.03
CA GLU A 197 10.82 -14.10 -4.30
C GLU A 197 10.70 -13.93 -2.79
N VAL A 198 10.95 -15.01 -2.05
CA VAL A 198 11.07 -14.96 -0.58
C VAL A 198 12.35 -14.22 -0.22
N ARG A 199 12.28 -13.32 0.77
CA ARG A 199 13.44 -12.54 1.22
C ARG A 199 13.64 -12.64 2.73
N PRO A 200 14.88 -12.60 3.24
CA PRO A 200 15.14 -12.69 4.68
C PRO A 200 14.66 -11.48 5.50
N GLY A 201 14.20 -10.41 4.84
CA GLY A 201 13.83 -9.13 5.45
C GLY A 201 14.62 -7.97 4.84
N LEU A 202 14.66 -6.85 5.55
CA LEU A 202 15.46 -5.67 5.19
C LEU A 202 16.63 -5.51 6.16
N SER A 203 17.78 -5.10 5.65
CA SER A 203 18.90 -4.59 6.45
C SER A 203 18.53 -3.28 7.16
N GLU A 204 19.30 -2.85 8.16
CA GLU A 204 19.03 -1.58 8.84
C GLU A 204 19.10 -0.37 7.89
N GLN A 205 20.02 -0.38 6.93
CA GLN A 205 20.11 0.69 5.92
C GLN A 205 18.86 0.74 5.04
N GLU A 206 18.35 -0.43 4.61
CA GLU A 206 17.10 -0.53 3.83
C GLU A 206 15.87 -0.13 4.66
N LYS A 207 15.85 -0.45 5.96
CA LYS A 207 14.80 0.00 6.88
C LYS A 207 14.82 1.52 7.06
N THR A 208 16.00 2.12 7.22
CA THR A 208 16.13 3.58 7.28
C THR A 208 15.64 4.22 5.98
N PHE A 209 16.08 3.72 4.83
CA PHE A 209 15.60 4.19 3.53
C PHE A 209 14.08 4.08 3.39
N LEU A 210 13.46 3.00 3.87
CA LEU A 210 12.00 2.82 3.77
C LEU A 210 11.20 3.79 4.68
N ARG A 211 11.83 4.40 5.70
CA ARG A 211 11.18 5.35 6.61
C ARG A 211 11.28 6.80 6.17
N GLU A 212 12.28 7.15 5.37
CA GLU A 212 12.66 8.52 5.00
C GLU A 212 12.27 8.85 3.55
#